data_AF-A0A239EAX1-F1
#
_entry.id   AF-A0A239EAX1-F1
#
_cell.length_a   1.000
_cell.length_b   1.000
_cell.length_c   1.000
_cell.angle_alpha   90.00
_cell.angle_beta   90.00
_cell.angle_gamma   90.00
#
_symmetry.space_group_name_H-M   'P 1'
#
loop_
_entity.id
_entity.type
_entity.pdbx_description
1 polymer ?
#
loop_
_entity_poly.entity_id
_entity_poly.type
_entity_poly.pdbx_seq_one_letter_code
_entity_poly.pdbx_strand_id
1 'polypeptide(L)'
;MELKSKKLVVFIVIVSMFTMLSGSYAEENNAEVEIDKALWYEAITNVEAAEKEKALVEWELLSQEEKYNKLYKDYIEILMIYYKEAIILKNSLSDSSGESITGKCYSLMTKISSMSAEASNLATESKYAYSKEHLVTSFVSLKKFVNYLDTYDLYIATNDTKSANDVVKHIEEESKIFIEAFSKAYNYYVITQTGEVITNSLNQTEDTFYKKLKANLDLIKASYDMLEEAHELIKDKKNGAELIKKVEKNNSSVSFSNVKTLENKQTIVKVNNIVELLKKATKELEYYSFDVMTEGKGNDSKYISILKELKTELDDINNDFKAIEAKVNSIAGNVSEKVAEIENEDLKKAQENGYSSVEEYNAALRKQEELEHLDKILKEYEKLCEEKEQLQREYQEMLRAIHEQWLNERIDFSKGQNGQNHDKNFYMGKVKEGLADVYWLDDYLASLMYKYQSEAYDEMWKIANKSGVNLKLLQELYDEYPNDFMTIVLLYEVQSSFK
;
A
#
# COMPACT_ATOMS: atom_id res chain seq x y z
N MET A 1 -14.38 2.74 22.73
CA MET A 1 -12.97 2.28 22.79
C MET A 1 -12.15 3.10 23.80
N GLU A 2 -12.79 3.78 24.76
CA GLU A 2 -12.20 4.87 25.58
C GLU A 2 -11.53 4.43 26.89
N LEU A 3 -11.59 3.13 27.26
CA LEU A 3 -11.04 2.63 28.53
C LEU A 3 -9.58 2.14 28.44
N LYS A 4 -9.00 2.05 27.24
CA LYS A 4 -7.64 1.50 27.04
C LYS A 4 -6.54 2.57 27.16
N SER A 5 -6.75 3.79 26.65
CA SER A 5 -5.71 4.85 26.74
C SER A 5 -5.49 5.30 28.19
N LYS A 6 -6.57 5.47 28.97
CA LYS A 6 -6.48 5.83 30.40
C LYS A 6 -5.62 4.85 31.21
N LYS A 7 -5.70 3.55 30.93
CA LYS A 7 -4.90 2.53 31.65
C LYS A 7 -3.43 2.54 31.22
N LEU A 8 -3.14 2.88 29.96
CA LEU A 8 -1.77 2.98 29.45
C LEU A 8 -1.06 4.22 29.99
N VAL A 9 -1.74 5.38 29.99
CA VAL A 9 -1.26 6.62 30.59
C VAL A 9 -1.01 6.44 32.09
N VAL A 10 -1.94 5.81 32.81
CA VAL A 10 -1.76 5.49 34.24
C VAL A 10 -0.59 4.53 34.46
N PHE A 11 -0.38 3.54 33.59
CA PHE A 11 0.74 2.61 33.70
C PHE A 11 2.09 3.30 33.44
N ILE A 12 2.19 4.15 32.41
CA ILE A 12 3.41 4.90 32.09
C ILE A 12 3.73 5.89 33.22
N VAL A 13 2.75 6.64 33.72
CA VAL A 13 2.94 7.58 34.84
C VAL A 13 3.39 6.86 36.12
N ILE A 14 2.79 5.71 36.45
CA ILE A 14 3.17 4.94 37.64
C ILE A 14 4.59 4.35 37.53
N VAL A 15 4.98 3.84 36.36
CA VAL A 15 6.31 3.26 36.12
C VAL A 15 7.40 4.35 36.14
N SER A 16 7.13 5.52 35.56
CA SER A 16 8.05 6.66 35.58
C SER A 16 8.18 7.30 36.97
N MET A 17 7.12 7.28 37.79
CA MET A 17 7.20 7.73 39.19
C MET A 17 7.94 6.74 40.10
N PHE A 18 7.85 5.43 39.83
CA PHE A 18 8.57 4.41 40.62
C PHE A 18 10.09 4.47 40.42
N THR A 19 10.56 4.91 39.26
CA THR A 19 11.99 5.07 38.95
C THR A 19 12.58 6.34 39.57
N MET A 20 11.78 7.37 39.81
CA MET A 20 12.20 8.64 40.45
C MET A 20 12.57 8.52 41.94
N LEU A 21 12.17 7.45 42.64
CA LEU A 21 12.56 7.21 44.04
C LEU A 21 13.96 6.60 44.21
N SER A 22 14.68 6.32 43.11
CA SER A 22 16.02 5.68 43.14
C SER A 22 17.15 6.44 42.42
N GLY A 23 16.92 7.65 41.91
CA GLY A 23 17.85 8.31 40.99
C GLY A 23 18.30 9.71 41.40
N SER A 24 19.61 9.94 41.41
CA SER A 24 20.24 11.25 41.52
C SER A 24 19.86 12.21 40.37
N TYR A 25 19.86 13.52 40.64
CA TYR A 25 19.60 14.72 39.79
C TYR A 25 20.13 14.79 38.33
N ALA A 26 20.70 13.73 37.76
CA ALA A 26 21.09 13.63 36.35
C ALA A 26 20.04 12.91 35.46
N GLU A 27 19.03 12.26 36.03
CA GLU A 27 18.02 11.47 35.30
C GLU A 27 16.79 12.27 34.82
N GLU A 28 16.50 13.45 35.38
CA GLU A 28 15.32 14.26 35.01
C GLU A 28 15.31 14.68 33.53
N ASN A 29 16.48 15.06 32.97
CA ASN A 29 16.59 15.45 31.56
C ASN A 29 16.37 14.30 30.56
N ASN A 30 16.67 13.05 30.93
CA ASN A 30 16.42 11.90 30.06
C ASN A 30 14.95 11.48 30.11
N ALA A 31 14.31 11.59 31.27
CA ALA A 31 12.90 11.25 31.44
C ALA A 31 11.96 12.19 30.66
N GLU A 32 12.23 13.51 30.67
CA GLU A 32 11.44 14.47 29.88
C GLU A 32 11.54 14.18 28.38
N VAL A 33 12.75 13.91 27.87
CA VAL A 33 12.98 13.59 26.46
C VAL A 33 12.30 12.28 26.05
N GLU A 34 12.24 11.29 26.93
CA GLU A 34 11.53 10.03 26.67
C GLU A 34 10.00 10.20 26.67
N ILE A 35 9.47 11.04 27.56
CA ILE A 35 8.04 11.37 27.60
C ILE A 35 7.62 12.11 26.34
N ASP A 36 8.37 13.13 25.91
CA ASP A 36 8.03 13.92 24.72
C ASP A 36 8.09 13.06 23.45
N LYS A 37 9.03 12.12 23.35
CA LYS A 37 9.05 11.12 22.28
C LYS A 37 7.82 10.22 22.31
N ALA A 38 7.40 9.76 23.48
CA ALA A 38 6.21 8.91 23.61
C ALA A 38 4.94 9.65 23.18
N LEU A 39 4.78 10.91 23.59
CA LEU A 39 3.66 11.76 23.18
C LEU A 39 3.67 12.01 21.67
N TRP A 40 4.84 12.22 21.08
CA TRP A 40 4.99 12.36 19.62
C TRP A 40 4.54 11.10 18.87
N TYR A 41 4.95 9.91 19.33
CA TYR A 41 4.51 8.65 18.73
C TYR A 41 3.01 8.38 18.91
N GLU A 42 2.43 8.77 20.04
CA GLU A 42 0.99 8.69 20.28
C GLU A 42 0.22 9.63 19.34
N ALA A 43 0.70 10.86 19.15
CA ALA A 43 0.12 11.81 18.21
C ALA A 43 0.12 11.26 16.77
N ILE A 44 1.25 10.70 16.30
CA ILE A 44 1.33 10.02 15.01
C ILE A 44 0.27 8.92 14.91
N THR A 45 0.22 8.03 15.90
CA THR A 45 -0.69 6.88 15.90
C THR A 45 -2.16 7.31 15.87
N ASN A 46 -2.53 8.34 16.63
CA ASN A 46 -3.89 8.87 16.70
C ASN A 46 -4.31 9.49 15.35
N VAL A 47 -3.44 10.29 14.74
CA VAL A 47 -3.70 10.90 13.42
C VAL A 47 -3.82 9.84 12.34
N GLU A 48 -2.88 8.87 12.28
CA GLU A 48 -2.92 7.77 11.32
C GLU A 48 -4.20 6.93 11.47
N ALA A 49 -4.62 6.64 12.71
CA ALA A 49 -5.86 5.91 12.98
C ALA A 49 -7.09 6.68 12.49
N ALA A 50 -7.17 7.98 12.78
CA ALA A 50 -8.29 8.83 12.38
C ALA A 50 -8.36 8.99 10.85
N GLU A 51 -7.22 9.21 10.19
CA GLU A 51 -7.16 9.32 8.73
C GLU A 51 -7.49 7.99 8.04
N LYS A 52 -7.04 6.86 8.60
CA LYS A 52 -7.39 5.53 8.10
C LYS A 52 -8.88 5.25 8.24
N GLU A 53 -9.50 5.60 9.37
CA GLU A 53 -10.95 5.46 9.57
C GLU A 53 -11.71 6.33 8.57
N LYS A 54 -11.31 7.59 8.40
CA LYS A 54 -11.89 8.49 7.41
C LYS A 54 -11.77 7.94 5.99
N ALA A 55 -10.59 7.46 5.61
CA ALA A 55 -10.35 6.87 4.30
C ALA A 55 -11.17 5.59 4.07
N LEU A 56 -11.38 4.77 5.10
CA LEU A 56 -12.26 3.59 5.05
C LEU A 56 -13.71 3.99 4.84
N VAL A 57 -14.21 4.98 5.58
CA VAL A 57 -15.58 5.49 5.42
C VAL A 57 -15.78 6.08 4.01
N GLU A 58 -14.85 6.90 3.55
CA GLU A 58 -14.86 7.43 2.18
C GLU A 58 -14.82 6.31 1.15
N TRP A 59 -13.96 5.30 1.34
CA TRP A 59 -13.87 4.14 0.47
C TRP A 59 -15.18 3.36 0.41
N GLU A 60 -15.85 3.12 1.54
CA GLU A 60 -17.11 2.39 1.57
C GLU A 60 -18.22 3.08 0.77
N LEU A 61 -18.23 4.42 0.75
CA LEU A 61 -19.20 5.24 0.01
C LEU A 61 -19.00 5.20 -1.52
N LEU A 62 -17.80 4.86 -1.99
CA LEU A 62 -17.52 4.79 -3.42
C LEU A 62 -18.29 3.63 -4.08
N SER A 63 -18.84 3.90 -5.26
CA SER A 63 -19.34 2.88 -6.18
C SER A 63 -18.21 1.93 -6.61
N GLN A 64 -18.58 0.76 -7.15
CA GLN A 64 -17.59 -0.20 -7.65
C GLN A 64 -16.70 0.39 -8.76
N GLU A 65 -17.29 1.26 -9.58
CA GLU A 65 -16.59 1.97 -10.65
C GLU A 65 -15.57 2.98 -10.11
N GLU A 66 -15.95 3.79 -9.11
CA GLU A 66 -15.04 4.74 -8.48
C GLU A 66 -13.89 4.03 -7.75
N LYS A 67 -14.19 2.93 -7.06
CA LYS A 67 -13.17 2.05 -6.43
C LYS A 67 -12.19 1.52 -7.48
N TYR A 68 -12.73 1.05 -8.61
CA TYR A 68 -11.91 0.55 -9.70
C TYR A 68 -10.99 1.64 -10.27
N ASN A 69 -11.55 2.81 -10.63
CA ASN A 69 -10.77 3.90 -11.21
C ASN A 69 -9.71 4.45 -10.24
N LYS A 70 -10.01 4.52 -8.94
CA LYS A 70 -9.06 4.92 -7.89
C LYS A 70 -7.87 3.96 -7.81
N LEU A 71 -8.13 2.66 -7.64
CA LEU A 71 -7.05 1.65 -7.60
C LEU A 71 -6.28 1.56 -8.93
N TYR A 72 -6.99 1.70 -10.05
CA TYR A 72 -6.37 1.66 -11.37
C TYR A 72 -5.37 2.81 -11.55
N LYS A 73 -5.72 4.03 -11.12
CA LYS A 73 -4.80 5.17 -11.05
C LYS A 73 -3.56 4.82 -10.22
N ASP A 74 -3.73 4.33 -9.00
CA ASP A 74 -2.63 3.99 -8.10
C ASP A 74 -1.68 2.97 -8.77
N TYR A 75 -2.24 1.97 -9.46
CA TYR A 75 -1.45 0.96 -10.16
C TYR A 75 -0.71 1.50 -11.39
N ILE A 76 -1.28 2.46 -12.12
CA ILE A 76 -0.60 3.14 -13.23
C ILE A 76 0.59 3.95 -12.71
N GLU A 77 0.41 4.70 -11.63
CA GLU A 77 1.47 5.50 -11.02
C GLU A 77 2.61 4.62 -10.49
N ILE A 78 2.28 3.51 -9.83
CA ILE A 78 3.27 2.51 -9.38
C ILE A 78 4.01 1.90 -10.59
N LEU A 79 3.31 1.57 -11.65
CA LEU A 79 3.90 1.01 -12.86
C LEU A 79 4.88 1.99 -13.52
N MET A 80 4.58 3.30 -13.53
CA MET A 80 5.50 4.35 -13.98
C MET A 80 6.76 4.40 -13.11
N ILE A 81 6.62 4.29 -11.78
CA ILE A 81 7.76 4.24 -10.85
C ILE A 81 8.65 3.04 -11.17
N TYR A 82 8.06 1.85 -11.30
CA TYR A 82 8.81 0.63 -11.60
C TYR A 82 9.49 0.68 -12.97
N TYR A 83 8.85 1.29 -13.97
CA TYR A 83 9.48 1.49 -15.27
C TYR A 83 10.67 2.44 -15.19
N LYS A 84 10.56 3.55 -14.46
CA LYS A 84 11.69 4.47 -14.21
C LYS A 84 12.85 3.74 -13.51
N GLU A 85 12.56 2.94 -12.48
CA GLU A 85 13.57 2.08 -11.82
C GLU A 85 14.23 1.13 -12.84
N ALA A 86 13.45 0.47 -13.70
CA ALA A 86 13.97 -0.45 -14.71
C ALA A 86 14.85 0.24 -15.77
N ILE A 87 14.50 1.47 -16.18
CA ILE A 87 15.32 2.27 -17.11
C ILE A 87 16.65 2.68 -16.47
N ILE A 88 16.64 3.06 -15.18
CA ILE A 88 17.88 3.34 -14.45
C ILE A 88 18.78 2.10 -14.47
N LEU A 89 18.23 0.91 -14.18
CA LEU A 89 18.98 -0.35 -14.23
C LEU A 89 19.51 -0.66 -15.64
N LYS A 90 18.70 -0.45 -16.68
CA LYS A 90 19.14 -0.61 -18.07
C LYS A 90 20.31 0.31 -18.42
N ASN A 91 20.27 1.57 -17.98
CA ASN A 91 21.36 2.52 -18.23
C ASN A 91 22.63 2.16 -17.43
N SER A 92 22.48 1.56 -16.25
CA SER A 92 23.62 1.07 -15.48
C SER A 92 24.37 -0.08 -16.15
N LEU A 93 23.75 -0.79 -17.11
CA LEU A 93 24.45 -1.81 -17.92
C LEU A 93 25.50 -1.20 -18.87
N SER A 94 25.33 0.07 -19.26
CA SER A 94 26.30 0.79 -20.10
C SER A 94 27.39 1.50 -19.31
N ASP A 95 27.21 1.67 -18.00
CA ASP A 95 28.19 2.32 -17.14
C ASP A 95 29.24 1.30 -16.70
N SER A 96 30.51 1.58 -16.99
CA SER A 96 31.66 0.70 -16.72
C SER A 96 32.00 0.52 -15.23
N SER A 97 31.04 0.71 -14.32
CA SER A 97 31.24 0.71 -12.87
C SER A 97 31.45 -0.70 -12.29
N GLY A 98 31.08 -1.76 -13.03
CA GLY A 98 31.30 -3.15 -12.64
C GLY A 98 30.43 -3.65 -11.48
N GLU A 99 29.48 -2.84 -10.98
CA GLU A 99 28.50 -3.29 -9.99
C GLU A 99 27.38 -4.09 -10.66
N SER A 100 27.22 -5.36 -10.23
CA SER A 100 26.10 -6.20 -10.65
C SER A 100 24.77 -5.58 -10.25
N ILE A 101 23.82 -5.58 -11.19
CA ILE A 101 22.46 -5.08 -10.97
C ILE A 101 21.49 -6.18 -10.51
N THR A 102 21.91 -7.45 -10.49
CA THR A 102 21.07 -8.62 -10.15
C THR A 102 20.25 -8.45 -8.88
N GLY A 103 20.85 -7.96 -7.78
CA GLY A 103 20.13 -7.74 -6.53
C GLY A 103 19.00 -6.69 -6.65
N LYS A 104 19.24 -5.63 -7.41
CA LYS A 104 18.25 -4.58 -7.68
C LYS A 104 17.15 -5.09 -8.63
N CYS A 105 17.51 -5.86 -9.67
CA CYS A 105 16.55 -6.52 -10.53
C CYS A 105 15.65 -7.48 -9.76
N TYR A 106 16.21 -8.31 -8.86
CA TYR A 106 15.43 -9.23 -8.04
C TYR A 106 14.43 -8.50 -7.13
N SER A 107 14.86 -7.40 -6.49
CA SER A 107 13.98 -6.57 -5.67
C SER A 107 12.83 -5.99 -6.50
N LEU A 108 13.13 -5.42 -7.66
CA LEU A 108 12.13 -4.84 -8.56
C LEU A 108 11.17 -5.90 -9.12
N MET A 109 11.67 -7.07 -9.54
CA MET A 109 10.83 -8.19 -9.99
C MET A 109 9.86 -8.67 -8.90
N THR A 110 10.29 -8.65 -7.63
CA THR A 110 9.45 -9.02 -6.50
C THR A 110 8.32 -8.01 -6.32
N LYS A 111 8.64 -6.70 -6.33
CA LYS A 111 7.64 -5.61 -6.30
C LYS A 111 6.63 -5.73 -7.45
N ILE A 112 7.12 -5.89 -8.68
CA ILE A 112 6.29 -6.07 -9.87
C ILE A 112 5.38 -7.30 -9.74
N SER A 113 5.88 -8.41 -9.18
CA SER A 113 5.09 -9.64 -9.03
C SER A 113 3.94 -9.46 -8.04
N SER A 114 4.17 -8.77 -6.92
CA SER A 114 3.11 -8.44 -5.94
C SER A 114 2.02 -7.60 -6.62
N MET A 115 2.42 -6.50 -7.25
CA MET A 115 1.48 -5.60 -7.91
C MET A 115 0.76 -6.24 -9.09
N SER A 116 1.43 -7.10 -9.85
CA SER A 116 0.80 -7.86 -10.94
C SER A 116 -0.30 -8.78 -10.41
N ALA A 117 -0.12 -9.38 -9.23
CA ALA A 117 -1.14 -10.22 -8.60
C ALA A 117 -2.32 -9.37 -8.11
N GLU A 118 -2.06 -8.23 -7.49
CA GLU A 118 -3.09 -7.27 -7.05
C GLU A 118 -3.91 -6.73 -8.23
N ALA A 119 -3.24 -6.29 -9.30
CA ALA A 119 -3.87 -5.86 -10.55
C ALA A 119 -4.71 -6.98 -11.19
N SER A 120 -4.24 -8.23 -11.13
CA SER A 120 -4.98 -9.39 -11.64
C SER A 120 -6.22 -9.71 -10.79
N ASN A 121 -6.22 -9.36 -9.51
CA ASN A 121 -7.35 -9.56 -8.59
C ASN A 121 -8.31 -8.36 -8.55
N LEU A 122 -7.97 -7.25 -9.22
CA LEU A 122 -8.80 -6.05 -9.27
C LEU A 122 -10.21 -6.39 -9.77
N ALA A 123 -11.22 -6.08 -8.98
CA ALA A 123 -12.61 -6.41 -9.28
C ALA A 123 -13.16 -5.45 -10.35
N THR A 124 -13.52 -6.00 -11.51
CA THR A 124 -13.91 -5.23 -12.70
C THR A 124 -15.27 -5.61 -13.21
N GLU A 125 -16.06 -4.60 -13.57
CA GLU A 125 -17.23 -4.79 -14.40
C GLU A 125 -16.84 -5.19 -15.84
N SER A 126 -17.75 -5.84 -16.54
CA SER A 126 -17.52 -6.33 -17.92
C SER A 126 -17.13 -5.22 -18.90
N LYS A 127 -17.62 -3.99 -18.68
CA LYS A 127 -17.27 -2.80 -19.48
C LYS A 127 -15.81 -2.34 -19.31
N TYR A 128 -15.12 -2.77 -18.25
CA TYR A 128 -13.74 -2.40 -17.92
C TYR A 128 -12.75 -3.58 -17.94
N ALA A 129 -13.19 -4.77 -18.37
CA ALA A 129 -12.32 -5.96 -18.43
C ALA A 129 -11.02 -5.73 -19.23
N TYR A 130 -11.09 -4.84 -20.22
CA TYR A 130 -10.01 -4.53 -21.15
C TYR A 130 -8.95 -3.58 -20.58
N SER A 131 -9.33 -2.58 -19.80
CA SER A 131 -8.33 -1.74 -19.12
C SER A 131 -7.51 -2.58 -18.14
N LYS A 132 -8.13 -3.51 -17.42
CA LYS A 132 -7.43 -4.48 -16.58
C LYS A 132 -6.46 -5.36 -17.37
N GLU A 133 -6.86 -5.87 -18.54
CA GLU A 133 -5.97 -6.68 -19.38
C GLU A 133 -4.71 -5.91 -19.78
N HIS A 134 -4.85 -4.64 -20.19
CA HIS A 134 -3.71 -3.79 -20.52
C HIS A 134 -2.80 -3.53 -19.31
N LEU A 135 -3.40 -3.24 -18.15
CA LEU A 135 -2.65 -3.05 -16.90
C LEU A 135 -1.84 -4.30 -16.53
N VAL A 136 -2.49 -5.48 -16.51
CA VAL A 136 -1.83 -6.76 -16.19
C VAL A 136 -0.74 -7.09 -17.20
N THR A 137 -1.02 -6.91 -18.50
CA THR A 137 -0.02 -7.13 -19.57
C THR A 137 1.19 -6.23 -19.40
N SER A 138 0.98 -4.98 -18.95
CA SER A 138 2.07 -4.05 -18.70
C SER A 138 2.97 -4.52 -17.54
N PHE A 139 2.40 -4.97 -16.42
CA PHE A 139 3.19 -5.56 -15.33
C PHE A 139 3.94 -6.82 -15.77
N VAL A 140 3.29 -7.71 -16.52
CA VAL A 140 3.92 -8.96 -17.02
C VAL A 140 5.09 -8.65 -17.96
N SER A 141 4.91 -7.72 -18.88
CA SER A 141 5.95 -7.34 -19.85
C SER A 141 7.10 -6.60 -19.17
N LEU A 142 6.79 -5.71 -18.20
CA LEU A 142 7.81 -5.04 -17.40
C LEU A 142 8.63 -6.04 -16.58
N LYS A 143 7.98 -7.07 -16.00
CA LYS A 143 8.69 -8.14 -15.30
C LYS A 143 9.66 -8.87 -16.20
N LYS A 144 9.23 -9.23 -17.42
CA LYS A 144 10.10 -9.90 -18.39
C LYS A 144 11.26 -9.02 -18.82
N PHE A 145 11.01 -7.73 -19.05
CA PHE A 145 12.04 -6.74 -19.32
C PHE A 145 13.10 -6.73 -18.21
N VAL A 146 12.70 -6.63 -16.93
CA VAL A 146 13.64 -6.66 -15.79
C VAL A 146 14.35 -8.01 -15.68
N ASN A 147 13.66 -9.12 -15.94
CA ASN A 147 14.28 -10.45 -15.94
C ASN A 147 15.37 -10.59 -17.02
N TYR A 148 15.15 -10.00 -18.20
CA TYR A 148 16.16 -9.99 -19.25
C TYR A 148 17.33 -9.05 -18.91
N LEU A 149 17.10 -7.94 -18.20
CA LEU A 149 18.18 -7.12 -17.64
C LEU A 149 19.04 -7.92 -16.65
N ASP A 150 18.42 -8.67 -15.75
CA ASP A 150 19.12 -9.56 -14.80
C ASP A 150 19.91 -10.67 -15.51
N THR A 151 19.28 -11.31 -16.50
CA THR A 151 19.92 -12.36 -17.30
C THR A 151 21.13 -11.82 -18.07
N TYR A 152 21.03 -10.61 -18.61
CA TYR A 152 22.14 -9.94 -19.28
C TYR A 152 23.31 -9.71 -18.32
N ASP A 153 23.05 -9.14 -17.13
CA ASP A 153 24.06 -8.89 -16.10
C ASP A 153 24.79 -10.18 -15.68
N LEU A 154 24.04 -11.27 -15.49
CA LEU A 154 24.59 -12.59 -15.19
C LEU A 154 25.52 -13.11 -16.30
N TYR A 155 25.15 -12.94 -17.57
CA TYR A 155 25.99 -13.37 -18.69
C TYR A 155 27.26 -12.52 -18.81
N ILE A 156 27.18 -11.21 -18.56
CA ILE A 156 28.37 -10.35 -18.50
C ILE A 156 29.28 -10.77 -17.33
N ALA A 157 28.73 -11.01 -16.14
CA ALA A 157 29.48 -11.44 -14.97
C ALA A 157 30.16 -12.82 -15.17
N THR A 158 29.55 -13.70 -15.95
CA THR A 158 30.10 -15.03 -16.31
C THR A 158 30.95 -15.02 -17.59
N ASN A 159 31.20 -13.83 -18.15
CA ASN A 159 32.00 -13.60 -19.36
C ASN A 159 31.45 -14.29 -20.63
N ASP A 160 30.14 -14.58 -20.68
CA ASP A 160 29.42 -15.10 -21.84
C ASP A 160 28.83 -13.95 -22.68
N THR A 161 29.71 -13.21 -23.33
CA THR A 161 29.36 -12.04 -24.15
C THR A 161 28.45 -12.38 -25.33
N LYS A 162 28.48 -13.62 -25.83
CA LYS A 162 27.62 -14.06 -26.92
C LYS A 162 26.17 -14.16 -26.46
N SER A 163 25.92 -14.86 -25.35
CA SER A 163 24.58 -14.98 -24.77
C SER A 163 24.07 -13.61 -24.29
N ALA A 164 24.93 -12.77 -23.72
CA ALA A 164 24.56 -11.40 -23.34
C ALA A 164 24.04 -10.59 -24.55
N ASN A 165 24.74 -10.63 -25.69
CA ASN A 165 24.31 -9.93 -26.91
C ASN A 165 22.98 -10.44 -27.48
N ASP A 166 22.69 -11.73 -27.35
CA ASP A 166 21.41 -12.30 -27.78
C ASP A 166 20.24 -11.80 -26.89
N VAL A 167 20.48 -11.62 -25.60
CA VAL A 167 19.47 -11.11 -24.64
C VAL A 167 19.11 -9.64 -24.90
N VAL A 168 20.01 -8.81 -25.45
CA VAL A 168 19.72 -7.40 -25.77
C VAL A 168 18.50 -7.25 -26.68
N LYS A 169 18.32 -8.16 -27.66
CA LYS A 169 17.14 -8.14 -28.54
C LYS A 169 15.85 -8.36 -27.76
N HIS A 170 15.87 -9.28 -26.79
CA HIS A 170 14.71 -9.54 -25.93
C HIS A 170 14.41 -8.38 -24.98
N ILE A 171 15.43 -7.67 -24.51
CA ILE A 171 15.27 -6.43 -23.74
C ILE A 171 14.52 -5.37 -24.58
N GLU A 172 14.89 -5.20 -25.85
CA GLU A 172 14.22 -4.25 -26.76
C GLU A 172 12.81 -4.68 -27.14
N GLU A 173 12.60 -5.96 -27.43
CA GLU A 173 11.29 -6.54 -27.75
C GLU A 173 10.31 -6.35 -26.60
N GLU A 174 10.66 -6.79 -25.38
CA GLU A 174 9.78 -6.66 -24.21
C GLU A 174 9.57 -5.19 -23.81
N SER A 175 10.56 -4.31 -24.03
CA SER A 175 10.39 -2.87 -23.82
C SER A 175 9.33 -2.29 -24.77
N LYS A 176 9.30 -2.70 -26.04
CA LYS A 176 8.25 -2.27 -26.99
C LYS A 176 6.87 -2.79 -26.61
N ILE A 177 6.79 -4.06 -26.19
CA ILE A 177 5.53 -4.68 -25.73
C ILE A 177 5.02 -3.95 -24.49
N PHE A 178 5.90 -3.65 -23.54
CA PHE A 178 5.58 -2.84 -22.36
C PHE A 178 5.03 -1.47 -22.75
N ILE A 179 5.74 -0.72 -23.61
CA ILE A 179 5.32 0.63 -24.01
C ILE A 179 3.94 0.59 -24.67
N GLU A 180 3.67 -0.35 -25.58
CA GLU A 180 2.34 -0.46 -26.22
C GLU A 180 1.23 -0.75 -25.20
N ALA A 181 1.47 -1.72 -24.31
CA ALA A 181 0.49 -2.09 -23.29
C ALA A 181 0.27 -0.95 -22.28
N PHE A 182 1.35 -0.30 -21.85
CA PHE A 182 1.34 0.80 -20.88
C PHE A 182 0.62 2.02 -21.46
N SER A 183 0.89 2.41 -22.71
CA SER A 183 0.19 3.52 -23.35
C SER A 183 -1.32 3.29 -23.38
N LYS A 184 -1.78 2.07 -23.70
CA LYS A 184 -3.21 1.75 -23.66
C LYS A 184 -3.78 1.81 -22.24
N ALA A 185 -3.02 1.31 -21.26
CA ALA A 185 -3.42 1.35 -19.86
C ALA A 185 -3.48 2.79 -19.32
N TYR A 186 -2.52 3.63 -19.69
CA TYR A 186 -2.41 5.03 -19.33
C TYR A 186 -3.52 5.87 -19.96
N ASN A 187 -3.80 5.67 -21.26
CA ASN A 187 -4.88 6.38 -21.95
C ASN A 187 -6.23 6.14 -21.25
N TYR A 188 -6.52 4.91 -20.83
CA TYR A 188 -7.72 4.62 -20.03
C TYR A 188 -7.73 5.44 -18.73
N TYR A 189 -6.61 5.45 -18.00
CA TYR A 189 -6.49 6.25 -16.78
C TYR A 189 -6.77 7.74 -17.03
N VAL A 190 -6.12 8.36 -18.03
CA VAL A 190 -6.32 9.78 -18.35
C VAL A 190 -7.78 10.08 -18.69
N ILE A 191 -8.40 9.27 -19.55
CA ILE A 191 -9.79 9.46 -19.96
C ILE A 191 -10.75 9.33 -18.77
N THR A 192 -10.51 8.41 -17.84
CA THR A 192 -11.40 8.26 -16.67
C THR A 192 -11.39 9.46 -15.72
N GLN A 193 -10.40 10.35 -15.80
CA GLN A 193 -10.34 11.55 -14.95
C GLN A 193 -11.45 12.56 -15.28
N THR A 194 -11.92 12.60 -16.53
CA THR A 194 -12.97 13.53 -16.95
C THR A 194 -14.39 12.98 -16.72
N GLY A 195 -14.52 11.72 -16.31
CA GLY A 195 -15.80 11.03 -16.20
C GLY A 195 -16.46 10.72 -17.55
N GLU A 196 -15.79 10.99 -18.68
CA GLU A 196 -16.30 10.66 -20.01
C GLU A 196 -16.11 9.16 -20.28
N VAL A 197 -17.22 8.44 -20.47
CA VAL A 197 -17.18 7.04 -20.91
C VAL A 197 -16.92 7.00 -22.40
N ILE A 198 -15.65 6.91 -22.81
CA ILE A 198 -15.34 6.40 -24.14
C ILE A 198 -15.76 4.94 -24.13
N THR A 199 -16.69 4.55 -24.99
CA THR A 199 -17.22 3.18 -25.08
C THR A 199 -16.08 2.21 -25.42
N ASN A 200 -15.47 1.65 -24.37
CA ASN A 200 -14.39 0.65 -24.40
C ASN A 200 -14.70 -0.61 -25.24
N SER A 201 -15.96 -0.81 -25.65
CA SER A 201 -16.36 -1.95 -26.45
C SER A 201 -15.85 -1.91 -27.89
N LEU A 202 -15.51 -0.74 -28.43
CA LEU A 202 -15.06 -0.60 -29.82
C LEU A 202 -13.53 -0.73 -29.98
N ASN A 203 -12.72 -0.20 -29.06
CA ASN A 203 -11.27 -0.09 -29.29
C ASN A 203 -10.53 -1.43 -29.28
N GLN A 204 -10.69 -2.24 -28.23
CA GLN A 204 -9.96 -3.52 -28.14
C GLN A 204 -10.65 -4.64 -28.93
N THR A 205 -11.98 -4.63 -29.05
CA THR A 205 -12.68 -5.61 -29.90
C THR A 205 -12.24 -5.44 -31.35
N GLU A 206 -12.18 -4.21 -31.85
CA GLU A 206 -11.76 -3.94 -33.23
C GLU A 206 -10.24 -4.05 -33.41
N ASP A 207 -9.39 -3.59 -32.47
CA ASP A 207 -7.92 -3.78 -32.55
C ASP A 207 -7.53 -5.26 -32.49
N THR A 208 -8.11 -6.03 -31.56
CA THR A 208 -7.85 -7.47 -31.42
C THR A 208 -8.36 -8.23 -32.65
N PHE A 209 -9.54 -7.86 -33.14
CA PHE A 209 -10.09 -8.45 -34.35
C PHE A 209 -9.24 -8.12 -35.56
N TYR A 210 -8.84 -6.86 -35.74
CA TYR A 210 -7.94 -6.40 -36.79
C TYR A 210 -6.60 -7.15 -36.75
N LYS A 211 -5.94 -7.27 -35.59
CA LYS A 211 -4.66 -8.00 -35.46
C LYS A 211 -4.80 -9.47 -35.79
N LYS A 212 -5.85 -10.14 -35.29
CA LYS A 212 -6.13 -11.55 -35.64
C LYS A 212 -6.47 -11.70 -37.13
N LEU A 213 -7.26 -10.79 -37.68
CA LEU A 213 -7.64 -10.79 -39.09
C LEU A 213 -6.41 -10.58 -39.97
N LYS A 214 -5.54 -9.63 -39.64
CA LYS A 214 -4.27 -9.37 -40.33
C LYS A 214 -3.40 -10.61 -40.40
N ALA A 215 -3.13 -11.24 -39.25
CA ALA A 215 -2.30 -12.44 -39.19
C ALA A 215 -2.87 -13.59 -40.05
N ASN A 216 -4.20 -13.77 -40.03
CA ASN A 216 -4.86 -14.78 -40.87
C ASN A 216 -4.84 -14.40 -42.36
N LEU A 217 -5.06 -13.13 -42.70
CA LEU A 217 -5.03 -12.65 -44.08
C LEU A 217 -3.63 -12.75 -44.69
N ASP A 218 -2.59 -12.46 -43.92
CA ASP A 218 -1.20 -12.60 -44.36
C ASP A 218 -0.88 -14.07 -44.69
N LEU A 219 -1.32 -15.01 -43.85
CA LEU A 219 -1.19 -16.45 -44.10
C LEU A 219 -2.00 -16.90 -45.33
N ILE A 220 -3.24 -16.41 -45.45
CA ILE A 220 -4.15 -16.73 -46.56
C ILE A 220 -3.60 -16.22 -47.91
N LYS A 221 -3.07 -14.99 -47.95
CA LYS A 221 -2.42 -14.42 -49.13
C LYS A 221 -1.17 -15.21 -49.51
N ALA A 222 -0.33 -15.55 -48.52
CA ALA A 222 0.82 -16.40 -48.76
C ALA A 222 0.41 -17.78 -49.32
N SER A 223 -0.68 -18.37 -48.83
CA SER A 223 -1.22 -19.63 -49.38
C SER A 223 -1.72 -19.46 -50.81
N TYR A 224 -2.37 -18.34 -51.14
CA TYR A 224 -2.80 -18.04 -52.51
C TYR A 224 -1.61 -17.92 -53.47
N ASP A 225 -0.60 -17.12 -53.11
CA ASP A 225 0.60 -16.91 -53.91
C ASP A 225 1.35 -18.24 -54.14
N MET A 226 1.45 -19.09 -53.12
CA MET A 226 2.06 -20.42 -53.22
C MET A 226 1.27 -21.37 -54.14
N LEU A 227 -0.06 -21.30 -54.17
CA LEU A 227 -0.87 -22.10 -55.10
C LEU A 227 -0.67 -21.63 -56.54
N GLU A 228 -0.62 -20.32 -56.78
CA GLU A 228 -0.37 -19.75 -58.10
C GLU A 228 1.02 -20.14 -58.61
N GLU A 229 2.05 -20.03 -57.76
CA GLU A 229 3.41 -20.46 -58.08
C GLU A 229 3.50 -21.97 -58.34
N ALA A 230 2.83 -22.79 -57.52
CA ALA A 230 2.77 -24.23 -57.72
C ALA A 230 2.11 -24.61 -59.04
N HIS A 231 1.06 -23.90 -59.45
CA HIS A 231 0.38 -24.12 -60.74
C HIS A 231 1.29 -23.82 -61.93
N GLU A 232 2.00 -22.69 -61.93
CA GLU A 232 2.95 -22.38 -63.00
C GLU A 232 4.12 -23.38 -63.05
N LEU A 233 4.62 -23.84 -61.90
CA LEU A 233 5.63 -24.90 -61.84
C LEU A 233 5.12 -26.21 -62.46
N ILE A 234 3.91 -26.65 -62.11
CA ILE A 234 3.32 -27.89 -62.62
C ILE A 234 3.09 -27.80 -64.13
N LYS A 235 2.60 -26.66 -64.62
CA LYS A 235 2.41 -26.37 -66.04
C LYS A 235 3.74 -26.42 -66.83
N ASP A 236 4.82 -25.96 -66.21
CA ASP A 236 6.21 -26.08 -66.69
C ASP A 236 6.81 -27.49 -66.51
N LYS A 237 6.04 -28.47 -66.03
CA LYS A 237 6.48 -29.84 -65.70
C LYS A 237 7.57 -29.90 -64.63
N LYS A 238 7.57 -28.94 -63.69
CA LYS A 238 8.43 -28.89 -62.50
C LYS A 238 7.64 -29.34 -61.26
N ASN A 239 8.36 -29.62 -60.18
CA ASN A 239 7.76 -30.11 -58.93
C ASN A 239 7.20 -28.95 -58.08
N GLY A 240 5.88 -28.86 -57.94
CA GLY A 240 5.18 -27.93 -57.04
C GLY A 240 4.78 -28.52 -55.67
N ALA A 241 5.12 -29.77 -55.37
CA ALA A 241 4.57 -30.50 -54.22
C ALA A 241 4.96 -29.91 -52.85
N GLU A 242 6.13 -29.28 -52.73
CA GLU A 242 6.53 -28.63 -51.48
C GLU A 242 5.68 -27.40 -51.15
N LEU A 243 5.27 -26.63 -52.18
CA LEU A 243 4.40 -25.48 -52.01
C LEU A 243 2.99 -25.92 -51.63
N ILE A 244 2.45 -26.95 -52.30
CA ILE A 244 1.15 -27.56 -51.97
C ILE A 244 1.11 -28.01 -50.50
N LYS A 245 2.13 -28.73 -50.02
CA LYS A 245 2.23 -29.15 -48.61
C LYS A 245 2.28 -27.98 -47.62
N LYS A 246 2.97 -26.88 -47.98
CA LYS A 246 3.00 -25.67 -47.14
C LYS A 246 1.62 -25.01 -47.06
N VAL A 247 0.90 -24.95 -48.19
CA VAL A 247 -0.47 -24.44 -48.25
C VAL A 247 -1.41 -25.27 -47.36
N GLU A 248 -1.35 -26.60 -47.44
CA GLU A 248 -2.15 -27.50 -46.58
C GLU A 248 -1.94 -27.21 -45.09
N LYS A 249 -0.69 -26.98 -44.68
CA LYS A 249 -0.35 -26.65 -43.29
C LYS A 249 -0.96 -25.31 -42.86
N ASN A 250 -0.84 -24.29 -43.70
CA ASN A 250 -1.35 -22.93 -43.42
C ASN A 250 -2.89 -22.89 -43.32
N ASN A 251 -3.60 -23.73 -44.09
CA ASN A 251 -5.07 -23.73 -44.20
C ASN A 251 -5.80 -24.31 -42.97
N SER A 252 -5.09 -24.77 -41.94
CA SER A 252 -5.67 -25.37 -40.72
C SER A 252 -5.85 -24.40 -39.54
N SER A 253 -5.41 -23.14 -39.69
CA SER A 253 -5.04 -22.29 -38.54
C SER A 253 -6.07 -21.24 -38.11
N VAL A 254 -7.21 -21.11 -38.78
CA VAL A 254 -8.09 -19.96 -38.55
C VAL A 254 -9.01 -20.21 -37.35
N SER A 255 -8.76 -19.47 -36.26
CA SER A 255 -9.63 -19.45 -35.07
C SER A 255 -9.79 -18.03 -34.56
N PHE A 256 -11.05 -17.60 -34.42
CA PHE A 256 -11.41 -16.34 -33.80
C PHE A 256 -12.13 -16.61 -32.48
N SER A 257 -11.37 -16.66 -31.38
CA SER A 257 -11.95 -16.71 -30.04
C SER A 257 -12.58 -15.35 -29.65
N ASN A 258 -13.83 -15.41 -29.13
CA ASN A 258 -14.61 -14.30 -28.55
C ASN A 258 -14.89 -13.10 -29.48
N VAL A 259 -15.86 -13.24 -30.40
CA VAL A 259 -16.25 -12.20 -31.37
C VAL A 259 -17.45 -11.39 -30.86
N LYS A 260 -17.30 -10.08 -30.71
CA LYS A 260 -18.25 -9.22 -29.99
C LYS A 260 -19.14 -8.30 -30.86
N THR A 261 -18.99 -8.25 -32.19
CA THR A 261 -19.89 -7.47 -33.08
C THR A 261 -20.48 -8.33 -34.21
N LEU A 262 -21.63 -7.93 -34.74
CA LEU A 262 -22.28 -8.60 -35.88
C LEU A 262 -21.45 -8.44 -37.17
N GLU A 263 -20.88 -7.26 -37.38
CA GLU A 263 -19.96 -6.96 -38.50
C GLU A 263 -18.75 -7.91 -38.50
N ASN A 264 -18.08 -8.10 -37.35
CA ASN A 264 -16.91 -8.97 -37.27
C ASN A 264 -17.27 -10.44 -37.49
N LYS A 265 -18.47 -10.87 -37.09
CA LYS A 265 -18.96 -12.23 -37.41
C LYS A 265 -19.13 -12.44 -38.91
N GLN A 266 -19.57 -11.42 -39.67
CA GLN A 266 -19.71 -11.52 -41.12
C GLN A 266 -18.35 -11.63 -41.81
N THR A 267 -17.37 -10.82 -41.39
CA THR A 267 -16.00 -10.89 -41.89
C THR A 267 -15.37 -12.27 -41.61
N ILE A 268 -15.64 -12.88 -40.44
CA ILE A 268 -15.16 -14.24 -40.13
C ILE A 268 -15.76 -15.30 -41.05
N VAL A 269 -17.05 -15.18 -41.38
CA VAL A 269 -17.69 -16.10 -42.34
C VAL A 269 -17.00 -16.00 -43.70
N LYS A 270 -16.69 -14.80 -44.18
CA LYS A 270 -15.93 -14.61 -45.42
C LYS A 270 -14.53 -15.24 -45.36
N VAL A 271 -13.79 -15.03 -44.27
CA VAL A 271 -12.47 -15.68 -44.06
C VAL A 271 -12.59 -17.20 -44.11
N ASN A 272 -13.58 -17.79 -43.45
CA ASN A 272 -13.79 -19.24 -43.48
C ASN A 272 -14.15 -19.75 -44.89
N ASN A 273 -14.93 -19.00 -45.65
CA ASN A 273 -15.23 -19.34 -47.05
C ASN A 273 -13.96 -19.34 -47.91
N ILE A 274 -13.07 -18.36 -47.71
CA ILE A 274 -11.76 -18.29 -48.38
C ILE A 274 -10.90 -19.51 -48.03
N VAL A 275 -10.87 -19.92 -46.76
CA VAL A 275 -10.14 -21.13 -46.32
C VAL A 275 -10.70 -22.39 -46.98
N GLU A 276 -12.03 -22.51 -47.11
CA GLU A 276 -12.64 -23.65 -47.81
C GLU A 276 -12.34 -23.63 -49.32
N LEU A 277 -12.32 -22.44 -49.95
CA LEU A 277 -11.88 -22.29 -51.33
C LEU A 277 -10.40 -22.64 -51.51
N LEU A 278 -9.52 -22.24 -50.58
CA LEU A 278 -8.11 -22.63 -50.55
C LEU A 278 -7.94 -24.15 -50.49
N LYS A 279 -8.70 -24.85 -49.62
CA LYS A 279 -8.68 -26.32 -49.54
C LYS A 279 -9.12 -26.97 -50.85
N LYS A 280 -10.20 -26.46 -51.47
CA LYS A 280 -10.66 -26.94 -52.77
C LYS A 280 -9.64 -26.70 -53.88
N ALA A 281 -9.05 -25.50 -53.95
CA ALA A 281 -8.02 -25.15 -54.91
C ALA A 281 -6.78 -26.04 -54.76
N THR A 282 -6.34 -26.29 -53.52
CA THR A 282 -5.22 -27.20 -53.22
C THR A 282 -5.48 -28.59 -53.78
N LYS A 283 -6.66 -29.16 -53.51
CA LYS A 283 -7.03 -30.50 -53.96
C LYS A 283 -7.15 -30.62 -55.48
N GLU A 284 -7.75 -29.63 -56.15
CA GLU A 284 -7.83 -29.63 -57.62
C GLU A 284 -6.47 -29.42 -58.26
N LEU A 285 -5.56 -28.67 -57.62
CA LEU A 285 -4.18 -28.52 -58.09
C LEU A 285 -3.39 -29.83 -57.98
N GLU A 286 -3.62 -30.62 -56.92
CA GLU A 286 -3.04 -31.96 -56.79
C GLU A 286 -3.51 -32.91 -57.88
N TYR A 287 -4.81 -32.90 -58.21
CA TYR A 287 -5.35 -33.69 -59.33
C TYR A 287 -4.73 -33.27 -60.65
N TYR A 288 -4.65 -31.96 -60.92
CA TYR A 288 -3.97 -31.46 -62.11
C TYR A 288 -2.49 -31.87 -62.16
N SER A 289 -1.78 -31.81 -61.03
CA SER A 289 -0.39 -32.26 -60.90
C SER A 289 -0.24 -33.74 -61.27
N PHE A 290 -1.14 -34.58 -60.79
CA PHE A 290 -1.17 -36.00 -61.12
C PHE A 290 -1.42 -36.25 -62.62
N ASP A 291 -2.39 -35.56 -63.21
CA ASP A 291 -2.73 -35.69 -64.64
C ASP A 291 -1.56 -35.26 -65.55
N VAL A 292 -0.89 -34.14 -65.21
CA VAL A 292 0.29 -33.67 -65.95
C VAL A 292 1.45 -34.66 -65.86
N MET A 293 1.64 -35.28 -64.69
CA MET A 293 2.70 -36.28 -64.47
C MET A 293 2.42 -37.63 -65.14
N THR A 294 1.16 -38.05 -65.27
CA THR A 294 0.79 -39.40 -65.74
C THR A 294 0.36 -39.44 -67.21
N GLU A 295 -0.39 -38.44 -67.69
CA GLU A 295 -1.02 -38.45 -69.02
C GLU A 295 -0.46 -37.36 -69.96
N GLY A 296 0.37 -36.45 -69.45
CA GLY A 296 1.08 -35.42 -70.23
C GLY A 296 0.19 -34.30 -70.80
N LYS A 297 -1.14 -34.37 -70.59
CA LYS A 297 -2.13 -33.32 -70.87
C LYS A 297 -3.17 -33.29 -69.73
N GLY A 298 -2.93 -32.46 -68.70
CA GLY A 298 -3.91 -32.21 -67.64
C GLY A 298 -4.91 -31.10 -68.00
N ASN A 299 -6.11 -31.14 -67.43
CA ASN A 299 -7.10 -30.06 -67.53
C ASN A 299 -7.18 -29.29 -66.20
N ASP A 300 -6.69 -28.05 -66.18
CA ASP A 300 -6.68 -27.17 -65.01
C ASP A 300 -7.90 -26.23 -64.93
N SER A 301 -8.87 -26.33 -65.83
CA SER A 301 -10.02 -25.42 -65.88
C SER A 301 -10.78 -25.30 -64.55
N LYS A 302 -10.90 -26.39 -63.80
CA LYS A 302 -11.51 -26.40 -62.45
C LYS A 302 -10.65 -25.63 -61.45
N TYR A 303 -9.35 -25.89 -61.41
CA TYR A 303 -8.41 -25.16 -60.56
C TYR A 303 -8.44 -23.66 -60.88
N ILE A 304 -8.34 -23.27 -62.16
CA ILE A 304 -8.37 -21.86 -62.60
C ILE A 304 -9.67 -21.19 -62.16
N SER A 305 -10.81 -21.88 -62.31
CA SER A 305 -12.11 -21.34 -61.89
C SER A 305 -12.14 -21.07 -60.39
N ILE A 306 -11.68 -22.02 -59.57
CA ILE A 306 -11.64 -21.87 -58.10
C ILE A 306 -10.62 -20.80 -57.69
N LEU A 307 -9.46 -20.73 -58.34
CA LEU A 307 -8.44 -19.72 -58.05
C LEU A 307 -8.95 -18.30 -58.37
N LYS A 308 -9.77 -18.15 -59.42
CA LYS A 308 -10.42 -16.88 -59.76
C LYS A 308 -11.49 -16.48 -58.74
N GLU A 309 -12.30 -17.43 -58.28
CA GLU A 309 -13.27 -17.22 -57.20
C GLU A 309 -12.55 -16.82 -55.90
N LEU A 310 -11.48 -17.55 -55.56
CA LEU A 310 -10.63 -17.26 -54.42
C LEU A 310 -10.03 -15.86 -54.49
N LYS A 311 -9.50 -15.43 -55.64
CA LYS A 311 -8.99 -14.06 -55.85
C LYS A 311 -10.07 -13.01 -55.58
N THR A 312 -11.28 -13.25 -56.04
CA THR A 312 -12.41 -12.30 -55.86
C THR A 312 -12.76 -12.15 -54.38
N GLU A 313 -12.84 -13.27 -53.64
CA GLU A 313 -13.10 -13.25 -52.20
C GLU A 313 -11.93 -12.64 -51.41
N LEU A 314 -10.68 -12.83 -51.86
CA LEU A 314 -9.49 -12.19 -51.29
C LEU A 314 -9.49 -10.67 -51.46
N ASP A 315 -9.93 -10.18 -52.61
CA ASP A 315 -10.08 -8.75 -52.86
C ASP A 315 -11.21 -8.16 -52.00
N ASP A 316 -12.33 -8.88 -51.84
CA ASP A 316 -13.45 -8.45 -50.99
C ASP A 316 -13.05 -8.36 -49.50
N ILE A 317 -12.37 -9.39 -48.97
CA ILE A 317 -11.91 -9.37 -47.57
C ILE A 317 -10.80 -8.34 -47.34
N ASN A 318 -10.00 -8.00 -48.36
CA ASN A 318 -9.03 -6.91 -48.29
C ASN A 318 -9.71 -5.55 -48.14
N ASN A 319 -10.86 -5.34 -48.77
CA ASN A 319 -11.63 -4.11 -48.60
C ASN A 319 -12.23 -4.03 -47.20
N ASP A 320 -12.80 -5.13 -46.70
CA ASP A 320 -13.28 -5.23 -45.31
C ASP A 320 -12.14 -4.96 -44.32
N PHE A 321 -10.95 -5.53 -44.56
CA PHE A 321 -9.76 -5.30 -43.74
C PHE A 321 -9.36 -3.83 -43.69
N LYS A 322 -9.31 -3.14 -44.84
CA LYS A 322 -9.01 -1.69 -44.89
C LYS A 322 -10.07 -0.86 -44.18
N ALA A 323 -11.35 -1.23 -44.27
CA ALA A 323 -12.42 -0.55 -43.55
C ALA A 323 -12.27 -0.71 -42.03
N ILE A 324 -11.97 -1.92 -41.56
CA ILE A 324 -11.69 -2.21 -40.14
C ILE A 324 -10.42 -1.46 -39.69
N GLU A 325 -9.36 -1.46 -40.49
CA GLU A 325 -8.14 -0.70 -40.23
C GLU A 325 -8.42 0.80 -40.06
N ALA A 326 -9.21 1.38 -40.97
CA ALA A 326 -9.61 2.78 -40.90
C ALA A 326 -10.44 3.07 -39.63
N LYS A 327 -11.33 2.16 -39.24
CA LYS A 327 -12.12 2.25 -38.01
C LYS A 327 -11.24 2.22 -36.77
N VAL A 328 -10.28 1.29 -36.69
CA VAL A 328 -9.30 1.19 -35.59
C VAL A 328 -8.42 2.44 -35.52
N ASN A 329 -7.94 2.93 -36.67
CA ASN A 329 -7.12 4.14 -36.72
C ASN A 329 -7.91 5.40 -36.31
N SER A 330 -9.16 5.54 -36.74
CA SER A 330 -10.03 6.65 -36.33
C SER A 330 -10.28 6.63 -34.83
N ILE A 331 -10.53 5.44 -34.28
CA ILE A 331 -10.67 5.24 -32.84
C ILE A 331 -9.39 5.66 -32.09
N ALA A 332 -8.23 5.20 -32.54
CA ALA A 332 -6.95 5.51 -31.92
C ALA A 332 -6.63 7.01 -32.00
N GLY A 333 -6.97 7.66 -33.12
CA GLY A 333 -6.89 9.10 -33.31
C GLY A 333 -7.74 9.87 -32.29
N ASN A 334 -9.01 9.51 -32.16
CA ASN A 334 -9.93 10.17 -31.22
C ASN A 334 -9.47 10.02 -29.75
N VAL A 335 -8.97 8.83 -29.37
CA VAL A 335 -8.41 8.62 -28.03
C VAL A 335 -7.18 9.48 -27.81
N SER A 336 -6.27 9.53 -28.78
CA SER A 336 -5.03 10.30 -28.66
C SER A 336 -5.31 11.80 -28.59
N GLU A 337 -6.26 12.30 -29.38
CA GLU A 337 -6.70 13.71 -29.35
C GLU A 337 -7.31 14.05 -27.99
N LYS A 338 -8.17 13.19 -27.44
CA LYS A 338 -8.79 13.41 -26.12
C LYS A 338 -7.77 13.37 -24.98
N VAL A 339 -6.83 12.42 -25.01
CA VAL A 339 -5.73 12.36 -24.04
C VAL A 339 -4.90 13.64 -24.11
N ALA A 340 -4.52 14.09 -25.31
CA ALA A 340 -3.77 15.32 -25.48
C ALA A 340 -4.55 16.57 -25.04
N GLU A 341 -5.87 16.62 -25.24
CA GLU A 341 -6.73 17.68 -24.71
C GLU A 341 -6.63 17.75 -23.18
N ILE A 342 -6.81 16.62 -22.50
CA ILE A 342 -6.76 16.51 -21.03
C ILE A 342 -5.36 16.86 -20.50
N GLU A 343 -4.31 16.31 -21.11
CA GLU A 343 -2.92 16.61 -20.71
C GLU A 343 -2.59 18.10 -20.88
N ASN A 344 -3.11 18.76 -21.92
CA ASN A 344 -2.95 20.20 -22.10
C ASN A 344 -3.72 21.00 -21.05
N GLU A 345 -4.91 20.54 -20.63
CA GLU A 345 -5.66 21.16 -19.53
C GLU A 345 -4.92 21.02 -18.19
N ASP A 346 -4.36 19.85 -17.90
CA ASP A 346 -3.54 19.60 -16.71
C ASP A 346 -2.27 20.47 -16.71
N LEU A 347 -1.59 20.56 -17.86
CA LEU A 347 -0.43 21.43 -18.02
C LEU A 347 -0.80 22.90 -17.82
N LYS A 348 -1.94 23.33 -18.39
CA LYS A 348 -2.44 24.69 -18.20
C LYS A 348 -2.73 24.97 -16.72
N LYS A 349 -3.37 24.04 -16.01
CA LYS A 349 -3.61 24.15 -14.56
C LYS A 349 -2.30 24.23 -13.78
N ALA A 350 -1.29 23.42 -14.11
CA ALA A 350 0.02 23.50 -13.49
C ALA A 350 0.68 24.88 -13.71
N GLN A 351 0.62 25.40 -14.94
CA GLN A 351 1.15 26.72 -15.30
C GLN A 351 0.40 27.87 -14.62
N GLU A 352 -0.92 27.78 -14.50
CA GLU A 352 -1.75 28.75 -13.75
C GLU A 352 -1.38 28.78 -12.26
N ASN A 353 -0.88 27.66 -11.72
CA ASN A 353 -0.35 27.56 -10.34
C ASN A 353 1.15 27.89 -10.23
N GLY A 354 1.78 28.34 -11.32
CA GLY A 354 3.18 28.79 -11.35
C GLY A 354 4.22 27.69 -11.59
N TYR A 355 3.82 26.49 -12.00
CA TYR A 355 4.71 25.36 -12.24
C TYR A 355 5.01 25.17 -13.73
N SER A 356 6.21 24.67 -14.03
CA SER A 356 6.68 24.49 -15.41
C SER A 356 6.20 23.18 -16.05
N SER A 357 5.76 22.22 -15.23
CA SER A 357 5.29 20.89 -15.64
C SER A 357 4.24 20.35 -14.67
N VAL A 358 3.45 19.38 -15.16
CA VAL A 358 2.46 18.66 -14.33
C VAL A 358 3.15 17.84 -13.24
N GLU A 359 4.33 17.28 -13.52
CA GLU A 359 5.13 16.54 -12.55
C GLU A 359 5.58 17.43 -11.38
N GLU A 360 6.04 18.64 -11.67
CA GLU A 360 6.46 19.62 -10.66
C GLU A 360 5.26 20.02 -9.78
N TYR A 361 4.12 20.30 -10.42
CA TYR A 361 2.88 20.62 -9.71
C TYR A 361 2.42 19.47 -8.80
N ASN A 362 2.40 18.23 -9.30
CA ASN A 362 2.01 17.05 -8.51
C ASN A 362 3.03 16.71 -7.40
N ALA A 363 4.30 17.03 -7.58
CA ALA A 363 5.30 16.91 -6.52
C ALA A 363 5.07 17.94 -5.41
N ALA A 364 4.72 19.18 -5.79
CA ALA A 364 4.38 20.22 -4.83
C ALA A 364 3.09 19.92 -4.05
N LEU A 365 2.06 19.39 -4.73
CA LEU A 365 0.82 18.94 -4.07
C LEU A 365 1.09 17.85 -3.04
N ARG A 366 1.88 16.83 -3.37
CA ARG A 366 2.27 15.78 -2.41
C ARG A 366 3.01 16.35 -1.20
N LYS A 367 3.93 17.29 -1.43
CA LYS A 367 4.64 17.96 -0.35
C LYS A 367 3.71 18.80 0.52
N GLN A 368 2.69 19.43 -0.07
CA GLN A 368 1.66 20.13 0.67
C GLN A 368 0.85 19.16 1.55
N GLU A 369 0.41 18.02 1.00
CA GLU A 369 -0.30 16.99 1.76
C GLU A 369 0.55 16.43 2.92
N GLU A 370 1.85 16.21 2.71
CA GLU A 370 2.80 15.81 3.76
C GLU A 370 2.89 16.86 4.88
N LEU A 371 2.92 18.15 4.52
CA LEU A 371 2.95 19.24 5.50
C LEU A 371 1.62 19.37 6.25
N GLU A 372 0.48 19.20 5.57
CA GLU A 372 -0.84 19.19 6.21
C GLU A 372 -0.99 18.00 7.17
N HIS A 373 -0.45 16.84 6.82
CA HIS A 373 -0.39 15.68 7.72
C HIS A 373 0.48 15.97 8.95
N LEU A 374 1.66 16.57 8.76
CA LEU A 374 2.54 16.98 9.86
C LEU A 374 1.86 18.00 10.79
N ASP A 375 1.13 18.98 10.24
CA ASP A 375 0.38 19.97 11.02
C ASP A 375 -0.70 19.33 11.91
N LYS A 376 -1.38 18.28 11.41
CA LYS A 376 -2.33 17.52 12.24
C LYS A 376 -1.63 16.79 13.39
N ILE A 377 -0.47 16.20 13.14
CA ILE A 377 0.35 15.54 14.18
C ILE A 377 0.77 16.55 15.24
N LEU A 378 1.24 17.74 14.82
CA LEU A 378 1.65 18.81 15.73
C LEU A 378 0.49 19.28 16.62
N LYS A 379 -0.71 19.49 16.05
CA LYS A 379 -1.89 19.89 16.82
C LYS A 379 -2.32 18.83 17.84
N GLU A 380 -2.29 17.55 17.47
CA GLU A 380 -2.61 16.47 18.41
C GLU A 380 -1.54 16.36 19.50
N TYR A 381 -0.27 16.54 19.16
CA TYR A 381 0.83 16.59 20.12
C TYR A 381 0.69 17.73 21.12
N GLU A 382 0.37 18.95 20.66
CA GLU A 382 0.13 20.12 21.51
C GLU A 382 -1.01 19.86 22.49
N LYS A 383 -2.12 19.28 22.02
CA LYS A 383 -3.25 18.88 22.87
C LYS A 383 -2.84 17.85 23.94
N LEU A 384 -2.07 16.82 23.58
CA LEU A 384 -1.58 15.83 24.54
C LEU A 384 -0.64 16.45 25.58
N CYS A 385 0.15 17.45 25.20
CA CYS A 385 0.98 18.21 26.14
C CYS A 385 0.13 19.03 27.13
N GLU A 386 -0.92 19.70 26.66
CA GLU A 386 -1.86 20.43 27.53
C GLU A 386 -2.54 19.50 28.54
N GLU A 387 -2.97 18.31 28.09
CA GLU A 387 -3.57 17.29 28.96
C GLU A 387 -2.59 16.78 30.03
N LYS A 388 -1.31 16.56 29.66
CA LYS A 388 -0.23 16.20 30.59
C LYS A 388 -0.05 17.28 31.67
N GLU A 389 0.05 18.55 31.27
CA GLU A 389 0.22 19.65 32.22
C GLU A 389 -0.97 19.78 33.18
N GLN A 390 -2.19 19.61 32.68
CA GLN A 390 -3.38 19.64 33.51
C GLN A 390 -3.36 18.54 34.57
N LEU A 391 -3.07 17.30 34.17
CA LEU A 391 -2.97 16.17 35.10
C LEU A 391 -1.88 16.37 36.15
N GLN A 392 -0.75 16.95 35.76
CA GLN A 392 0.34 17.26 36.70
C GLN A 392 -0.09 18.32 37.72
N ARG A 393 -0.84 19.35 37.31
CA ARG A 393 -1.42 20.35 38.22
C ARG A 393 -2.42 19.70 39.18
N GLU A 394 -3.36 18.90 38.68
CA GLU A 394 -4.34 18.19 39.50
C GLU A 394 -3.66 17.28 40.54
N TYR A 395 -2.58 16.60 40.15
CA TYR A 395 -1.79 15.77 41.06
C TYR A 395 -1.08 16.60 42.15
N GLN A 396 -0.46 17.73 41.79
CA GLN A 396 0.17 18.62 42.76
C GLN A 396 -0.85 19.23 43.74
N GLU A 397 -2.03 19.60 43.26
CA GLU A 397 -3.12 20.10 44.10
C GLU A 397 -3.61 19.02 45.06
N MET A 398 -3.73 17.77 44.60
CA MET A 398 -4.08 16.63 45.46
C MET A 398 -3.02 16.41 46.55
N LEU A 399 -1.73 16.41 46.21
CA LEU A 399 -0.65 16.29 47.19
C LEU A 399 -0.67 17.43 48.21
N ARG A 400 -0.92 18.67 47.76
CA ARG A 400 -1.06 19.82 48.65
C ARG A 400 -2.26 19.65 49.59
N ALA A 401 -3.41 19.21 49.07
CA ALA A 401 -4.60 18.97 49.88
C ALA A 401 -4.38 17.87 50.91
N ILE A 402 -3.72 16.77 50.56
CA ILE A 402 -3.33 15.70 51.49
C ILE A 402 -2.39 16.25 52.56
N HIS A 403 -1.41 17.06 52.19
CA HIS A 403 -0.46 17.65 53.13
C HIS A 403 -1.13 18.67 54.07
N GLU A 404 -1.99 19.54 53.55
CA GLU A 404 -2.79 20.48 54.34
C GLU A 404 -3.72 19.75 55.30
N GLN A 405 -4.37 18.68 54.84
CA GLN A 405 -5.19 17.82 55.70
C GLN A 405 -4.34 17.17 56.79
N TRP A 406 -3.17 16.62 56.46
CA TRP A 406 -2.25 16.04 57.43
C TRP A 406 -1.81 17.09 58.47
N LEU A 407 -1.41 18.29 58.06
CA LEU A 407 -1.04 19.38 58.96
C LEU A 407 -2.20 19.81 59.87
N ASN A 408 -3.42 19.82 59.35
CA ASN A 408 -4.61 20.17 60.13
C ASN A 408 -4.96 19.09 61.16
N GLU A 409 -4.83 17.81 60.78
CA GLU A 409 -5.13 16.67 61.65
C GLU A 409 -4.01 16.38 62.66
N ARG A 410 -2.75 16.68 62.34
CA ARG A 410 -1.54 16.43 63.16
C ARG A 410 -1.56 17.19 64.50
N ILE A 411 -0.98 16.57 65.54
CA ILE A 411 -0.68 17.25 66.81
C ILE A 411 0.51 18.19 66.64
N ASP A 412 0.29 19.47 66.96
CA ASP A 412 1.31 20.53 66.92
C ASP A 412 1.73 20.89 68.35
N PHE A 413 2.89 20.39 68.79
CA PHE A 413 3.40 20.62 70.15
C PHE A 413 3.88 22.05 70.39
N SER A 414 3.93 22.92 69.37
CA SER A 414 4.12 24.35 69.60
C SER A 414 2.88 25.01 70.23
N LYS A 415 1.72 24.34 70.14
CA LYS A 415 0.46 24.74 70.76
C LYS A 415 0.19 23.88 72.00
N GLY A 416 -0.46 24.46 73.00
CA GLY A 416 -0.95 23.70 74.15
C GLY A 416 -2.04 22.70 73.76
N GLN A 417 -2.34 21.73 74.63
CA GLN A 417 -3.34 20.69 74.41
C GLN A 417 -4.73 21.26 74.03
N ASN A 418 -5.15 22.36 74.67
CA ASN A 418 -6.43 23.03 74.39
C ASN A 418 -6.40 23.89 73.11
N GLY A 419 -5.22 24.09 72.52
CA GLY A 419 -5.03 24.83 71.27
C GLY A 419 -4.87 23.93 70.04
N GLN A 420 -5.04 22.61 70.19
CA GLN A 420 -5.05 21.68 69.06
C GLN A 420 -6.33 21.82 68.25
N ASN A 421 -6.25 21.50 66.96
CA ASN A 421 -7.41 21.53 66.07
C ASN A 421 -8.45 20.44 66.40
N HIS A 422 -7.99 19.36 67.03
CA HIS A 422 -8.80 18.19 67.34
C HIS A 422 -8.63 17.77 68.81
N ASP A 423 -9.65 17.12 69.35
CA ASP A 423 -9.64 16.60 70.71
C ASP A 423 -9.04 15.19 70.79
N LYS A 424 -8.89 14.67 72.01
CA LYS A 424 -8.41 13.31 72.24
C LYS A 424 -9.23 12.24 71.50
N ASN A 425 -10.54 12.42 71.39
CA ASN A 425 -11.42 11.42 70.79
C ASN A 425 -11.13 11.26 69.29
N PHE A 426 -10.82 12.34 68.58
CA PHE A 426 -10.40 12.29 67.18
C PHE A 426 -9.15 11.42 66.99
N TYR A 427 -8.10 11.69 67.77
CA TYR A 427 -6.84 10.94 67.69
C TYR A 427 -7.00 9.48 68.09
N MET A 428 -7.77 9.22 69.15
CA MET A 428 -8.11 7.85 69.52
C MET A 428 -8.96 7.17 68.45
N GLY A 429 -9.80 7.88 67.71
CA GLY A 429 -10.47 7.36 66.51
C GLY A 429 -9.48 6.79 65.48
N LYS A 430 -8.39 7.52 65.18
CA LYS A 430 -7.31 7.06 64.29
C LYS A 430 -6.56 5.85 64.85
N VAL A 431 -6.30 5.82 66.16
CA VAL A 431 -5.72 4.64 66.82
C VAL A 431 -6.62 3.43 66.67
N LYS A 432 -7.94 3.60 66.83
CA LYS A 432 -8.91 2.53 66.66
C LYS A 432 -8.92 1.99 65.24
N GLU A 433 -8.84 2.88 64.24
CA GLU A 433 -8.71 2.51 62.83
C GLU A 433 -7.41 1.72 62.58
N GLY A 434 -6.28 2.18 63.12
CA GLY A 434 -5.00 1.48 63.01
C GLY A 434 -4.97 0.11 63.71
N LEU A 435 -5.81 -0.10 64.72
CA LEU A 435 -5.97 -1.37 65.42
C LEU A 435 -7.03 -2.30 64.79
N ALA A 436 -7.67 -1.92 63.68
CA ALA A 436 -8.77 -2.68 63.09
C ALA A 436 -8.42 -4.15 62.79
N ASP A 437 -7.22 -4.42 62.30
CA ASP A 437 -6.73 -5.77 62.02
C ASP A 437 -6.47 -6.57 63.31
N VAL A 438 -6.05 -5.90 64.39
CA VAL A 438 -5.89 -6.52 65.71
C VAL A 438 -7.24 -6.81 66.32
N TYR A 439 -8.23 -5.91 66.18
CA TYR A 439 -9.62 -6.14 66.58
C TYR A 439 -10.23 -7.37 65.89
N TRP A 440 -9.85 -7.62 64.64
CA TRP A 440 -10.29 -8.81 63.89
C TRP A 440 -9.67 -10.11 64.40
N LEU A 441 -8.41 -10.07 64.88
CA LEU A 441 -7.67 -11.24 65.37
C LEU A 441 -7.90 -11.54 66.86
N ASP A 442 -7.88 -10.51 67.71
CA ASP A 442 -8.02 -10.59 69.17
C ASP A 442 -8.57 -9.27 69.73
N ASP A 443 -9.90 -9.24 69.94
CA ASP A 443 -10.65 -8.09 70.45
C ASP A 443 -10.20 -7.66 71.87
N TYR A 444 -9.76 -8.62 72.69
CA TYR A 444 -9.27 -8.31 74.04
C TYR A 444 -7.93 -7.58 73.99
N LEU A 445 -7.00 -8.09 73.19
CA LEU A 445 -5.70 -7.46 72.99
C LEU A 445 -5.86 -6.07 72.35
N ALA A 446 -6.70 -5.93 71.33
CA ALA A 446 -6.96 -4.64 70.68
C ALA A 446 -7.56 -3.61 71.64
N SER A 447 -8.52 -4.01 72.47
CA SER A 447 -9.11 -3.14 73.50
C SER A 447 -8.09 -2.72 74.57
N LEU A 448 -7.18 -3.61 74.95
CA LEU A 448 -6.11 -3.31 75.90
C LEU A 448 -5.09 -2.34 75.30
N MET A 449 -4.66 -2.57 74.05
CA MET A 449 -3.78 -1.65 73.31
C MET A 449 -4.42 -0.27 73.14
N TYR A 450 -5.69 -0.21 72.75
CA TYR A 450 -6.43 1.05 72.64
C TYR A 450 -6.47 1.82 73.97
N LYS A 451 -6.71 1.11 75.08
CA LYS A 451 -6.67 1.71 76.42
C LYS A 451 -5.29 2.28 76.74
N TYR A 452 -4.21 1.52 76.49
CA TYR A 452 -2.85 1.99 76.77
C TYR A 452 -2.43 3.15 75.86
N GLN A 453 -2.86 3.17 74.59
CA GLN A 453 -2.67 4.32 73.71
C GLN A 453 -3.37 5.57 74.24
N SER A 454 -4.58 5.41 74.81
CA SER A 454 -5.31 6.50 75.45
C SER A 454 -4.61 7.02 76.71
N GLU A 455 -4.06 6.14 77.54
CA GLU A 455 -3.27 6.52 78.72
C GLU A 455 -1.96 7.20 78.32
N ALA A 456 -1.27 6.66 77.30
CA ALA A 456 -0.04 7.23 76.75
C ALA A 456 -0.27 8.60 76.10
N TYR A 457 -1.42 8.84 75.46
CA TYR A 457 -1.80 10.16 74.97
C TYR A 457 -1.84 11.20 76.10
N ASP A 458 -2.44 10.85 77.24
CA ASP A 458 -2.49 11.77 78.39
C ASP A 458 -1.10 11.99 78.98
N GLU A 459 -0.27 10.93 79.05
CA GLU A 459 1.09 11.03 79.55
C GLU A 459 1.98 11.88 78.64
N MET A 460 1.85 11.73 77.33
CA MET A 460 2.51 12.56 76.33
C MET A 460 2.22 14.06 76.57
N TRP A 461 0.96 14.42 76.84
CA TRP A 461 0.61 15.80 77.18
C TRP A 461 1.12 16.25 78.55
N LYS A 462 1.22 15.37 79.55
CA LYS A 462 1.91 15.69 80.81
C LYS A 462 3.38 15.99 80.56
N ILE A 463 4.05 15.23 79.70
CA ILE A 463 5.44 15.48 79.29
C ILE A 463 5.55 16.84 78.60
N ALA A 464 4.71 17.11 77.60
CA ALA A 464 4.71 18.36 76.84
C ALA A 464 4.49 19.62 77.71
N ASN A 465 3.84 19.49 78.87
CA ASN A 465 3.60 20.58 79.81
C ASN A 465 4.69 20.74 80.89
N LYS A 466 5.74 19.90 80.91
CA LYS A 466 6.86 20.05 81.85
C LYS A 466 7.75 21.23 81.46
N SER A 467 8.24 21.95 82.47
CA SER A 467 9.23 23.03 82.25
C SER A 467 10.54 22.44 81.69
N GLY A 468 11.08 23.05 80.62
CA GLY A 468 12.33 22.63 79.98
C GLY A 468 12.23 21.42 79.04
N VAL A 469 11.01 21.00 78.67
CA VAL A 469 10.77 19.90 77.73
C VAL A 469 11.28 20.22 76.31
N ASN A 470 11.76 19.20 75.58
CA ASN A 470 12.18 19.32 74.19
C ASN A 470 11.00 19.07 73.25
N LEU A 471 10.16 20.10 73.05
CA LEU A 471 8.99 20.02 72.17
C LEU A 471 9.34 19.65 70.72
N LYS A 472 10.55 20.00 70.26
CA LYS A 472 11.01 19.64 68.91
C LYS A 472 11.15 18.12 68.77
N LEU A 473 11.71 17.46 69.78
CA LEU A 473 11.86 16.00 69.78
C LEU A 473 10.50 15.29 69.87
N LEU A 474 9.57 15.80 70.70
CA LEU A 474 8.19 15.28 70.71
C LEU A 474 7.52 15.42 69.34
N GLN A 475 7.77 16.53 68.66
CA GLN A 475 7.25 16.76 67.32
C GLN A 475 7.85 15.79 66.30
N GLU A 476 9.17 15.60 66.29
CA GLU A 476 9.86 14.64 65.42
C GLU A 476 9.34 13.22 65.63
N LEU A 477 9.16 12.79 66.90
CA LEU A 477 8.63 11.46 67.22
C LEU A 477 7.16 11.28 66.81
N TYR A 478 6.32 12.31 66.95
CA TYR A 478 4.93 12.22 66.48
C TYR A 478 4.85 12.19 64.95
N ASP A 479 5.74 12.90 64.25
CA ASP A 479 5.78 12.87 62.78
C ASP A 479 6.25 11.51 62.26
N GLU A 480 7.16 10.85 62.97
CA GLU A 480 7.67 9.51 62.64
C GLU A 480 6.67 8.40 63.01
N TYR A 481 5.96 8.55 64.13
CA TYR A 481 5.03 7.55 64.67
C TYR A 481 3.63 8.13 64.92
N PRO A 482 2.93 8.63 63.90
CA PRO A 482 1.67 9.35 64.08
C PRO A 482 0.61 8.46 64.74
N ASN A 483 0.05 8.97 65.84
CA ASN A 483 -0.96 8.31 66.67
C ASN A 483 -0.50 7.04 67.42
N ASP A 484 0.79 6.68 67.38
CA ASP A 484 1.35 5.65 68.26
C ASP A 484 1.94 6.29 69.53
N PHE A 485 1.04 6.73 70.40
CA PHE A 485 1.36 7.47 71.62
C PHE A 485 2.24 6.68 72.58
N MET A 486 2.05 5.36 72.67
CA MET A 486 2.90 4.50 73.49
C MET A 486 4.36 4.54 73.03
N THR A 487 4.60 4.39 71.73
CA THR A 487 5.95 4.45 71.15
C THR A 487 6.55 5.84 71.32
N ILE A 488 5.78 6.90 71.09
CA ILE A 488 6.24 8.29 71.26
C ILE A 488 6.68 8.53 72.71
N VAL A 489 5.86 8.19 73.71
CA VAL A 489 6.19 8.38 75.13
C VAL A 489 7.45 7.60 75.50
N LEU A 490 7.52 6.33 75.11
CA LEU A 490 8.67 5.47 75.41
C LEU A 490 9.96 6.01 74.79
N LEU A 491 9.95 6.31 73.49
CA LEU A 491 11.13 6.80 72.78
C LEU A 491 11.55 8.17 73.29
N TYR A 492 10.59 9.04 73.64
CA TYR A 492 10.90 10.33 74.22
C TYR A 492 11.61 10.19 75.57
N GLU A 493 11.13 9.32 76.47
CA GLU A 493 11.79 9.06 77.76
C GLU A 493 13.19 8.49 77.58
N VAL A 494 13.36 7.52 76.68
CA VAL A 494 14.66 6.92 76.38
C VAL A 494 15.61 7.97 75.82
N GLN A 495 15.23 8.72 74.78
CA GLN A 495 16.10 9.67 74.11
C GLN A 495 16.37 10.94 74.92
N SER A 496 15.44 11.33 75.81
CA SER A 496 15.68 12.42 76.77
C SER A 496 16.60 12.02 77.92
N SER A 497 16.75 10.72 78.21
CA SER A 497 17.67 10.19 79.23
C SER A 497 19.14 10.09 78.78
N PHE A 498 19.43 10.24 77.49
CA PHE A 498 20.78 10.22 76.91
C PHE A 498 21.42 11.61 76.74
N LYS A 499 20.97 12.60 77.53
CA LYS A 499 21.59 13.94 77.59
C LYS A 499 22.38 14.16 78.88
#